data_AF-A0A3B9MBK3-F1
#
_entry.id   AF-A0A3B9MBK3-F1
#
_cell.length_a   1.000
_cell.length_b   1.000
_cell.length_c   1.000
_cell.angle_alpha   90.00
_cell.angle_beta   90.00
_cell.angle_gamma   90.00
#
_symmetry.space_group_name_H-M   'P 1'
#
loop_
_entity.id
_entity.type
_entity.pdbx_description
1 polymer ?
#
loop_
_entity_poly.entity_id
_entity_poly.type
_entity_poly.pdbx_seq_one_letter_code
_entity_poly.pdbx_strand_id
1 'polypeptide(L)' 'DAQLKRMGAEAEVTHRWAGTMGFTESGLPLVGPVDGLPNVYLCAGFNGHGMGFAFISAKTLVDSL' A
#
# COMPACT_ATOMS: atom_id res chain seq x y z
N ASP A 1 11.50 -17.96 -14.12
CA ASP A 1 10.82 -19.04 -13.36
C ASP A 1 11.75 -19.86 -12.47
N ALA A 2 12.92 -19.32 -12.13
CA ALA A 2 13.86 -20.01 -11.25
C ALA A 2 13.25 -20.31 -9.87
N GLN A 3 12.44 -19.40 -9.32
CA GLN A 3 11.77 -19.62 -8.04
C GLN A 3 10.73 -20.77 -8.10
N LEU A 4 9.94 -20.85 -9.17
CA LEU A 4 8.99 -21.96 -9.37
C LEU A 4 9.71 -23.30 -9.49
N LYS A 5 10.81 -23.35 -10.26
CA LYS A 5 11.67 -24.54 -10.36
C LYS A 5 12.24 -24.94 -9.00
N ARG A 6 12.69 -23.98 -8.19
CA ARG A 6 13.16 -24.24 -6.81
C ARG A 6 12.06 -24.78 -5.90
N MET A 7 10.80 -24.41 -6.14
CA MET A 7 9.63 -24.90 -5.41
C MET A 7 9.11 -26.24 -5.92
N GLY A 8 9.72 -26.83 -6.97
CA GLY A 8 9.24 -28.08 -7.59
C GLY A 8 7.91 -27.92 -8.34
N ALA A 9 7.52 -26.69 -8.68
CA ALA A 9 6.28 -26.42 -9.40
C ALA A 9 6.49 -26.56 -10.91
N GLU A 10 5.60 -27.30 -11.58
CA GLU A 10 5.61 -27.53 -13.03
C GLU A 10 4.65 -26.62 -13.82
N ALA A 11 3.96 -25.69 -13.13
CA ALA A 11 3.00 -24.79 -13.76
C ALA A 11 3.66 -23.73 -14.67
N GLU A 12 3.01 -23.40 -15.78
CA GLU A 12 3.42 -22.33 -16.69
C GLU A 12 3.06 -20.94 -16.13
N VAL A 13 3.98 -19.98 -16.24
CA VAL A 13 3.69 -18.57 -15.93
C VAL A 13 3.03 -17.91 -17.14
N THR A 14 1.72 -17.73 -17.09
CA THR A 14 0.95 -17.12 -18.19
C THR A 14 1.13 -15.61 -18.28
N HIS A 15 1.32 -14.92 -17.15
CA HIS A 15 1.40 -13.46 -17.08
C HIS A 15 2.36 -13.00 -15.99
N ARG A 16 2.91 -11.80 -16.17
CA ARG A 16 3.69 -11.07 -15.16
C ARG A 16 3.23 -9.62 -15.16
N TRP A 17 3.21 -9.03 -13.98
CA TRP A 17 2.89 -7.63 -13.81
C TRP A 17 3.76 -7.02 -12.72
N ALA A 18 3.81 -5.71 -12.70
CA ALA A 18 4.37 -4.92 -11.63
C ALA A 18 3.38 -3.79 -11.31
N GLY A 19 3.56 -3.18 -10.14
CA GLY A 19 2.78 -2.03 -9.73
C GLY A 19 3.64 -1.09 -8.89
N THR A 20 3.19 0.16 -8.79
CA THR A 20 3.84 1.15 -7.94
C THR A 20 3.49 0.90 -6.48
N MET A 21 4.49 1.03 -5.61
CA MET A 21 4.31 1.01 -4.17
C MET A 21 4.77 2.35 -3.58
N GLY A 22 3.89 2.98 -2.80
CA GLY A 22 4.25 4.13 -1.98
C GLY A 22 4.79 3.64 -0.64
N PHE A 23 6.01 4.08 -0.31
CA PHE A 23 6.69 3.74 0.94
C PHE A 23 6.76 4.94 1.87
N THR A 24 6.85 4.64 3.16
CA THR A 24 7.04 5.60 4.24
C THR A 24 8.22 5.14 5.08
N GLU A 25 8.98 6.06 5.67
CA GLU A 25 10.14 5.71 6.49
C GLU A 25 9.76 4.83 7.69
N SER A 26 8.61 5.07 8.31
CA SER A 26 8.12 4.32 9.47
C SER A 26 7.51 2.95 9.15
N GLY A 27 7.30 2.63 7.87
CA GLY A 27 6.52 1.46 7.43
C GLY A 27 5.01 1.52 7.73
N LEU A 28 4.50 2.60 8.33
CA LEU A 28 3.07 2.82 8.58
C LEU A 28 2.47 3.84 7.59
N PRO A 29 1.19 3.70 7.20
CA PRO A 29 0.54 4.68 6.33
C PRO A 29 0.55 6.08 6.94
N LEU A 30 0.74 7.10 6.09
CA LEU A 30 0.55 8.49 6.47
C LEU A 30 -0.94 8.83 6.34
N VAL A 31 -1.56 9.17 7.47
CA VAL A 31 -2.99 9.45 7.60
C VAL A 31 -3.18 10.71 8.44
N GLY A 32 -3.65 11.81 7.83
CA GLY A 32 -3.81 13.06 8.56
C GLY A 32 -3.74 14.32 7.70
N PRO A 33 -3.82 15.52 8.30
CA PRO A 33 -3.65 16.79 7.60
C PRO A 33 -2.22 16.93 7.05
N VAL A 34 -2.09 17.69 5.95
CA VAL A 34 -0.78 18.04 5.38
C VAL A 34 -0.34 19.40 5.90
N ASP A 35 0.84 19.45 6.50
CA ASP A 35 1.40 20.68 7.07
C ASP A 35 1.49 21.80 6.03
N GLY A 36 1.00 22.98 6.39
CA GLY A 36 1.00 24.17 5.54
C GLY A 36 -0.06 24.21 4.44
N LEU A 37 -0.92 23.18 4.33
CA LEU A 37 -1.98 23.11 3.31
C LEU A 37 -3.37 22.98 3.96
N PRO A 38 -4.11 24.10 4.13
CA PRO A 38 -5.45 24.06 4.72
C PRO A 38 -6.39 23.14 3.93
N ASN A 39 -7.14 22.30 4.65
CA ASN A 39 -8.11 21.35 4.09
C ASN A 39 -7.52 20.29 3.14
N VAL A 40 -6.21 20.06 3.18
CA VAL A 40 -5.56 18.95 2.46
C VAL A 40 -5.17 17.86 3.44
N TYR A 41 -5.56 16.62 3.14
CA TYR A 41 -5.31 15.45 3.97
C TYR A 41 -4.68 14.34 3.14
N LEU A 42 -3.83 13.54 3.77
CA LEU A 42 -3.19 12.38 3.19
C LEU A 42 -3.80 11.09 3.75
N CYS A 43 -3.93 10.08 2.90
CA CYS A 43 -4.22 8.69 3.27
C CYS A 43 -3.46 7.81 2.26
N ALA A 44 -2.15 7.67 2.46
CA ALA A 44 -1.24 7.09 1.48
C ALA A 44 -0.01 6.43 2.11
N GLY A 45 0.85 5.85 1.28
CA GLY A 45 2.11 5.25 1.75
C GLY A 45 1.91 3.91 2.47
N PHE A 46 1.06 3.04 1.93
CA PHE A 46 0.67 1.80 2.61
C PHE A 46 1.73 0.68 2.63
N ASN A 47 2.92 0.89 2.06
CA ASN A 47 4.01 -0.11 2.05
C ASN A 47 3.54 -1.50 1.56
N GLY A 48 2.66 -1.54 0.55
CA GLY A 48 2.13 -2.78 -0.03
C GLY A 48 0.91 -3.38 0.69
N HIS A 49 0.48 -2.81 1.82
CA HIS A 49 -0.63 -3.31 2.63
C HIS A 49 -1.94 -2.52 2.43
N GLY A 50 -2.04 -1.77 1.33
CA GLY A 50 -3.15 -0.84 1.07
C GLY A 50 -4.51 -1.54 1.02
N MET A 51 -4.59 -2.75 0.49
CA MET A 51 -5.84 -3.52 0.45
C MET A 51 -6.41 -3.80 1.85
N GLY A 52 -5.55 -3.99 2.85
CA GLY A 52 -5.99 -4.24 4.23
C GLY A 52 -6.23 -2.95 5.03
N PHE A 53 -5.41 -1.92 4.82
CA PHE A 53 -5.44 -0.73 5.66
C PHE A 53 -6.27 0.43 5.11
N ALA A 54 -6.46 0.55 3.79
CA ALA A 54 -7.03 1.75 3.20
C ALA A 54 -8.39 2.14 3.76
N PHE A 55 -9.28 1.16 3.96
CA PHE A 55 -10.62 1.43 4.49
C PHE A 55 -10.58 2.03 5.89
N ILE A 56 -9.89 1.36 6.83
CA ILE A 56 -9.87 1.82 8.22
C ILE A 56 -9.06 3.12 8.37
N SER A 57 -7.98 3.29 7.60
CA SER A 57 -7.21 4.54 7.56
C SER A 57 -8.08 5.71 7.11
N ALA A 58 -8.82 5.56 6.01
CA ALA A 58 -9.71 6.61 5.52
C ALA A 58 -10.86 6.91 6.51
N LYS A 59 -11.45 5.88 7.11
CA LYS A 59 -12.51 6.07 8.11
C LYS A 59 -11.99 6.85 9.32
N THR A 60 -10.87 6.43 9.90
CA THR A 60 -10.26 7.10 11.07
C THR A 60 -9.90 8.55 10.75
N LEU A 61 -9.41 8.83 9.54
CA LEU A 61 -9.16 10.20 9.10
C LEU A 61 -10.43 11.04 9.13
N VAL A 62 -11.50 10.57 8.47
CA VAL A 62 -12.77 11.30 8.39
C VAL A 62 -13.41 11.50 9.76
N ASP A 63 -13.36 10.49 10.63
CA ASP A 63 -13.88 10.59 12.00
C ASP A 63 -13.11 11.60 12.86
N SER A 64 -11.89 11.98 12.47
CA SER A 64 -11.02 12.92 13.21
C SER A 64 -11.14 14.38 12.79
N LEU A 65 -11.94 14.66 11.76
CA LEU A 65 -12.23 16.01 11.25
C LEU A 65 -13.33 16.69 12.06
#